data_AF-A0A424KE90-F1
#
_entry.id   AF-A0A424KE90-F1
#
_cell.length_a   1.000
_cell.length_b   1.000
_cell.length_c   1.000
_cell.angle_alpha   90.00
_cell.angle_beta   90.00
_cell.angle_gamma   90.00
#
_symmetry.space_group_name_H-M   'P 1'
#
loop_
_entity.id
_entity.type
_entity.pdbx_description
1 polymer ?
#
loop_
_entity_poly.entity_id
_entity_poly.type
_entity_poly.pdbx_seq_one_letter_code
_entity_poly.pdbx_strand_id
1 'polypeptide(L)'
;LDHLFNHKNMPPFFAKFLIQRMTVSNPSPNYIFAVADAFKTGLYNGSGSGNRGDMTSTVKAVLLHPEAREKILSFDPSHGKLREPLIRLMHLSRAFNLTSLRTYDWIYFVGLEDTILQSPYESPTVFNYYRPDYSPNGSIGDIQLNAPEFQINNDVSALHLANAFNTLINHGIVGGDIGNIGSKPYVGAELDFSYEISLSHNDQLLLDHLDLILCGGKLNPDIKQTIADALVASNLSQLDRVRYAVSLFVLTIEFNTLF
;
A
#
# COMPACT_ATOMS: atom_id res chain seq x y z
N LEU A 1 27.45 5.29 -16.75
CA LEU A 1 26.68 4.84 -15.57
C LEU A 1 27.59 4.57 -14.37
N ASP A 2 28.74 3.94 -14.56
CA ASP A 2 29.69 3.62 -13.47
C ASP A 2 30.17 4.83 -12.66
N HIS A 3 30.33 5.99 -13.28
CA HIS A 3 30.69 7.22 -12.56
C HIS A 3 29.63 7.64 -11.54
N LEU A 4 28.34 7.52 -11.86
CA LEU A 4 27.25 7.83 -10.94
C LEU A 4 27.17 6.79 -9.82
N PHE A 5 27.28 5.51 -10.19
CA PHE A 5 27.26 4.40 -9.24
C PHE A 5 28.41 4.48 -8.21
N ASN A 6 29.60 4.87 -8.65
CA ASN A 6 30.77 4.99 -7.78
C ASN A 6 30.87 6.34 -7.05
N HIS A 7 29.96 7.28 -7.32
CA HIS A 7 29.96 8.57 -6.66
C HIS A 7 29.71 8.44 -5.15
N LYS A 8 30.35 9.30 -4.33
CA LYS A 8 30.28 9.25 -2.86
C LYS A 8 28.87 9.51 -2.31
N ASN A 9 28.09 10.34 -3.00
CA ASN A 9 26.72 10.70 -2.57
C ASN A 9 25.66 9.68 -3.01
N MET A 10 26.01 8.72 -3.85
CA MET A 10 25.02 7.79 -4.40
C MET A 10 24.46 6.84 -3.32
N PRO A 11 25.26 6.20 -2.43
CA PRO A 11 24.73 5.32 -1.38
C PRO A 11 23.70 5.99 -0.45
N PRO A 12 23.94 7.17 0.16
CA PRO A 12 22.94 7.80 1.03
C PRO A 12 21.70 8.26 0.26
N PHE A 13 21.85 8.74 -0.98
CA PHE A 13 20.70 9.10 -1.83
C PHE A 13 19.83 7.89 -2.15
N PHE A 14 20.45 6.79 -2.59
CA PHE A 14 19.74 5.56 -2.91
C PHE A 14 19.12 4.91 -1.67
N ALA A 15 19.82 4.95 -0.54
CA ALA A 15 19.31 4.47 0.76
C ALA A 15 18.02 5.20 1.15
N LYS A 16 18.03 6.54 1.17
CA LYS A 16 16.83 7.33 1.47
C LYS A 16 15.68 7.00 0.52
N PHE A 17 15.96 6.94 -0.78
CA PHE A 17 14.95 6.58 -1.78
C PHE A 17 14.33 5.20 -1.52
N LEU A 18 15.15 4.18 -1.29
CA LEU A 18 14.67 2.81 -1.12
C LEU A 18 13.87 2.65 0.19
N ILE A 19 14.34 3.28 1.27
CA ILE A 19 13.60 3.33 2.54
C ILE A 19 12.22 3.97 2.34
N GLN A 20 12.17 5.11 1.67
CA GLN A 20 10.90 5.80 1.38
C GLN A 20 9.95 4.96 0.54
N ARG A 21 10.45 4.11 -0.37
CA ARG A 21 9.60 3.22 -1.16
C ARG A 21 9.07 2.04 -0.37
N MET A 22 9.86 1.49 0.55
CA MET A 22 9.53 0.21 1.19
C MET A 22 8.94 0.34 2.60
N THR A 23 9.35 1.32 3.40
CA THR A 23 9.05 1.33 4.84
C THR A 23 8.47 2.64 5.36
N VAL A 24 9.20 3.76 5.30
CA VAL A 24 8.80 5.02 6.00
C VAL A 24 9.17 6.28 5.22
N SER A 25 8.37 7.34 5.32
CA SER A 25 8.60 8.58 4.55
C SER A 25 9.75 9.43 5.11
N ASN A 26 10.00 9.36 6.42
CA ASN A 26 10.98 10.20 7.13
C ASN A 26 11.94 9.34 7.97
N PRO A 27 12.90 8.64 7.34
CA PRO A 27 13.85 7.81 8.06
C PRO A 27 14.88 8.63 8.83
N SER A 28 15.36 8.11 9.96
CA SER A 28 16.43 8.77 10.71
C SER A 28 17.77 8.75 9.94
N PRO A 29 18.71 9.65 10.29
CA PRO A 29 20.06 9.60 9.76
C PRO A 29 20.76 8.25 10.01
N ASN A 30 20.46 7.58 11.12
CA ASN A 30 21.03 6.27 11.44
C ASN A 30 20.51 5.18 10.49
N TYR A 31 19.20 5.19 10.19
CA TYR A 31 18.62 4.25 9.26
C TYR A 31 19.16 4.44 7.83
N ILE A 32 19.26 5.70 7.38
CA ILE A 32 19.88 6.02 6.09
C ILE A 32 21.34 5.53 6.07
N PHE A 33 22.09 5.74 7.14
CA PHE A 33 23.48 5.30 7.25
C PHE A 33 23.60 3.77 7.14
N ALA A 34 22.79 3.00 7.88
CA ALA A 34 22.85 1.55 7.87
C ALA A 34 22.59 0.96 6.48
N VAL A 35 21.59 1.49 5.76
CA VAL A 35 21.27 1.06 4.39
C VAL A 35 22.35 1.51 3.40
N ALA A 36 22.86 2.74 3.55
CA ALA A 36 23.93 3.25 2.70
C ALA A 36 25.24 2.46 2.87
N ASP A 37 25.54 2.02 4.10
CA ASP A 37 26.71 1.19 4.38
C ASP A 37 26.55 -0.21 3.78
N ALA A 38 25.37 -0.83 3.93
CA ALA A 38 25.08 -2.12 3.31
C ALA A 38 25.17 -2.06 1.78
N PHE A 39 24.67 -0.97 1.17
CA PHE A 39 24.84 -0.74 -0.26
C PHE A 39 26.32 -0.57 -0.63
N LYS A 40 27.07 0.20 0.15
CA LYS A 40 28.48 0.54 -0.14
C LYS A 40 29.39 -0.68 -0.03
N THR A 41 29.21 -1.48 1.00
CA THR A 41 30.05 -2.64 1.34
C THR A 41 29.56 -3.93 0.69
N GLY A 42 28.27 -3.99 0.33
CA GLY A 42 27.63 -5.22 -0.13
C GLY A 42 27.33 -6.21 0.99
N LEU A 43 27.37 -5.78 2.25
CA LEU A 43 27.27 -6.64 3.43
C LEU A 43 26.14 -6.17 4.36
N TYR A 44 25.38 -7.12 4.89
CA TYR A 44 24.45 -6.92 5.99
C TYR A 44 24.76 -7.93 7.10
N ASN A 45 25.09 -7.45 8.30
CA ASN A 45 25.54 -8.28 9.42
C ASN A 45 26.64 -9.29 9.03
N GLY A 46 27.62 -8.84 8.24
CA GLY A 46 28.75 -9.65 7.78
C GLY A 46 28.44 -10.65 6.66
N SER A 47 27.21 -10.71 6.16
CA SER A 47 26.81 -11.58 5.05
C SER A 47 26.47 -10.79 3.79
N GLY A 48 26.89 -11.27 2.63
CA GLY A 48 26.58 -10.67 1.33
C GLY A 48 27.67 -10.97 0.30
N SER A 49 27.56 -10.39 -0.90
CA SER A 49 28.56 -10.56 -1.95
C SER A 49 29.86 -9.81 -1.69
N GLY A 50 29.88 -8.86 -0.75
CA GLY A 50 31.03 -7.97 -0.51
C GLY A 50 31.26 -6.96 -1.63
N ASN A 51 30.35 -6.90 -2.61
CA ASN A 51 30.40 -5.98 -3.72
C ASN A 51 29.43 -4.83 -3.49
N ARG A 52 29.89 -3.61 -3.79
CA ARG A 52 29.03 -2.42 -3.80
C ARG A 52 27.79 -2.68 -4.66
N GLY A 53 26.64 -2.23 -4.18
CA GLY A 53 25.36 -2.38 -4.87
C GLY A 53 24.69 -3.75 -4.72
N ASP A 54 25.11 -4.58 -3.77
CA ASP A 54 24.40 -5.81 -3.43
C ASP A 54 22.97 -5.49 -2.95
N MET A 55 22.00 -5.75 -3.82
CA MET A 55 20.60 -5.49 -3.53
C MET A 55 20.03 -6.43 -2.46
N THR A 56 20.58 -7.63 -2.29
CA THR A 56 20.15 -8.56 -1.23
C THR A 56 20.52 -7.98 0.12
N SER A 57 21.77 -7.56 0.30
CA SER A 57 22.24 -6.92 1.53
C SER A 57 21.52 -5.59 1.79
N THR A 58 21.33 -4.78 0.75
CA THR A 58 20.67 -3.47 0.86
C THR A 58 19.20 -3.62 1.26
N VAL A 59 18.43 -4.51 0.62
CA VAL A 59 17.01 -4.72 0.96
C VAL A 59 16.86 -5.33 2.35
N LYS A 60 17.76 -6.23 2.77
CA LYS A 60 17.80 -6.71 4.15
C LYS A 60 18.00 -5.55 5.14
N ALA A 61 18.96 -4.67 4.87
CA ALA A 61 19.20 -3.49 5.70
C ALA A 61 17.97 -2.58 5.77
N VAL A 62 17.21 -2.43 4.67
CA VAL A 62 15.95 -1.67 4.68
C VAL A 62 14.91 -2.39 5.55
N LEU A 63 14.56 -3.63 5.24
CA LEU A 63 13.40 -4.29 5.84
C LEU A 63 13.63 -4.76 7.28
N LEU A 64 14.88 -4.99 7.69
CA LEU A 64 15.22 -5.55 9.00
C LEU A 64 15.79 -4.52 9.98
N HIS A 65 15.90 -3.25 9.59
CA HIS A 65 16.30 -2.19 10.51
C HIS A 65 15.26 -2.03 11.64
N PRO A 66 15.68 -1.73 12.89
CA PRO A 66 14.75 -1.51 14.00
C PRO A 66 13.64 -0.50 13.69
N GLU A 67 13.96 0.61 13.02
CA GLU A 67 12.97 1.62 12.62
C GLU A 67 11.87 1.10 11.68
N ALA A 68 12.04 -0.04 11.02
CA ALA A 68 11.03 -0.65 10.17
C ALA A 68 10.24 -1.79 10.85
N ARG A 69 10.58 -2.13 12.09
CA ARG A 69 10.11 -3.36 12.77
C ARG A 69 9.56 -3.10 14.17
N GLU A 70 10.06 -2.08 14.85
CA GLU A 70 9.72 -1.80 16.24
C GLU A 70 8.30 -1.25 16.36
N LYS A 71 7.44 -2.02 17.03
CA LYS A 71 6.02 -1.67 17.20
C LYS A 71 5.82 -0.36 17.97
N ILE A 72 6.75 0.03 18.85
CA ILE A 72 6.61 1.27 19.62
C ILE A 72 6.56 2.52 18.73
N LEU A 73 7.16 2.46 17.53
CA LEU A 73 7.16 3.57 16.59
C LEU A 73 5.77 3.80 15.95
N SER A 74 4.85 2.84 16.04
CA SER A 74 3.46 3.05 15.61
C SER A 74 2.71 4.12 16.40
N PHE A 75 3.17 4.40 17.62
CA PHE A 75 2.58 5.41 18.49
C PHE A 75 3.15 6.80 18.23
N ASP A 76 4.21 6.92 17.42
CA ASP A 76 4.76 8.19 17.01
C ASP A 76 3.94 8.74 15.82
N PRO A 77 3.20 9.86 15.99
CA PRO A 77 2.40 10.44 14.92
C PRO A 77 3.23 10.98 13.74
N SER A 78 4.55 11.12 13.92
CA SER A 78 5.48 11.53 12.86
C SER A 78 6.07 10.35 12.08
N HIS A 79 5.82 9.12 12.52
CA HIS A 79 6.37 7.91 11.93
C HIS A 79 5.40 7.21 10.97
N GLY A 80 5.96 6.55 9.97
CA GLY A 80 5.22 5.79 8.97
C GLY A 80 5.20 6.45 7.60
N LYS A 81 4.32 5.94 6.75
CA LYS A 81 4.04 6.48 5.42
C LYS A 81 2.65 6.16 4.94
N LEU A 82 2.17 6.95 4.00
CA LEU A 82 1.02 6.62 3.20
C LEU A 82 1.39 5.47 2.24
N ARG A 83 0.54 4.44 2.10
CA ARG A 83 0.72 3.42 1.05
C ARG A 83 0.42 4.04 -0.32
N GLU A 84 1.23 3.69 -1.31
CA GLU A 84 0.99 4.11 -2.70
C GLU A 84 -0.38 3.57 -3.19
N PRO A 85 -1.18 4.36 -3.94
CA PRO A 85 -2.49 3.94 -4.41
C PRO A 85 -2.50 2.60 -5.15
N LEU A 86 -1.54 2.38 -6.05
CA LEU A 86 -1.41 1.12 -6.78
C LEU A 86 -1.09 -0.05 -5.84
N ILE A 87 -0.26 0.17 -4.83
CA ILE A 87 0.09 -0.87 -3.85
C ILE A 87 -1.12 -1.28 -3.02
N ARG A 88 -2.01 -0.34 -2.66
CA ARG A 88 -3.26 -0.66 -1.96
C ARG A 88 -4.21 -1.46 -2.86
N LEU A 89 -4.33 -1.09 -4.14
CA LEU A 89 -5.11 -1.84 -5.12
C LEU A 89 -4.60 -3.28 -5.28
N MET A 90 -3.28 -3.44 -5.38
CA MET A 90 -2.64 -4.75 -5.45
C MET A 90 -2.77 -5.54 -4.15
N HIS A 91 -2.71 -4.88 -2.99
CA HIS A 91 -2.92 -5.53 -1.69
C HIS A 91 -4.33 -6.09 -1.60
N LEU A 92 -5.37 -5.30 -1.87
CA LEU A 92 -6.75 -5.77 -1.88
C LEU A 92 -6.95 -6.93 -2.86
N SER A 93 -6.44 -6.79 -4.09
CA SER A 93 -6.53 -7.82 -5.13
C SER A 93 -5.88 -9.13 -4.70
N ARG A 94 -4.75 -9.06 -3.98
CA ARG A 94 -4.05 -10.25 -3.48
C ARG A 94 -4.71 -10.86 -2.25
N ALA A 95 -5.27 -10.03 -1.36
CA ALA A 95 -5.94 -10.46 -0.14
C ALA A 95 -7.12 -11.40 -0.45
N PHE A 96 -7.83 -11.13 -1.55
CA PHE A 96 -9.01 -11.90 -1.99
C PHE A 96 -8.79 -12.56 -3.35
N ASN A 97 -7.56 -12.96 -3.65
CA ASN A 97 -7.21 -13.78 -4.82
C ASN A 97 -7.95 -13.38 -6.12
N LEU A 98 -7.76 -12.14 -6.59
CA LEU A 98 -8.38 -11.64 -7.82
C LEU A 98 -8.11 -12.59 -8.99
N THR A 99 -9.18 -13.15 -9.57
CA THR A 99 -9.09 -14.09 -10.70
C THR A 99 -9.69 -13.49 -11.96
N SER A 100 -9.08 -13.77 -13.11
CA SER A 100 -9.59 -13.32 -14.40
C SER A 100 -10.70 -14.26 -14.90
N LEU A 101 -11.75 -13.66 -15.45
CA LEU A 101 -12.83 -14.36 -16.15
C LEU A 101 -12.64 -14.32 -17.68
N ARG A 102 -11.54 -13.75 -18.15
CA ARG A 102 -11.19 -13.63 -19.57
C ARG A 102 -10.48 -14.88 -20.08
N THR A 103 -10.60 -15.15 -21.38
CA THR A 103 -10.03 -16.32 -22.07
C THR A 103 -8.53 -16.54 -21.88
N TYR A 104 -7.75 -15.49 -21.65
CA TYR A 104 -6.29 -15.56 -21.50
C TYR A 104 -5.80 -15.26 -20.08
N ASP A 105 -6.71 -15.27 -19.10
CA ASP A 105 -6.40 -14.99 -17.69
C ASP A 105 -5.78 -13.61 -17.42
N TRP A 106 -5.97 -12.66 -18.34
CA TRP A 106 -5.43 -11.30 -18.21
C TRP A 106 -6.29 -10.45 -17.26
N ILE A 107 -5.65 -10.01 -16.17
CA ILE A 107 -6.18 -8.96 -15.31
C ILE A 107 -5.78 -7.61 -15.90
N TYR A 108 -6.76 -6.80 -16.27
CA TYR A 108 -6.52 -5.52 -16.92
C TYR A 108 -7.35 -4.41 -16.27
N PHE A 109 -6.69 -3.62 -15.43
CA PHE A 109 -7.23 -2.36 -14.91
C PHE A 109 -7.09 -1.27 -15.98
N VAL A 110 -8.14 -0.50 -16.19
CA VAL A 110 -8.20 0.59 -17.19
C VAL A 110 -8.19 1.94 -16.49
N GLY A 111 -7.50 2.92 -17.07
CA GLY A 111 -7.57 4.32 -16.63
C GLY A 111 -7.02 4.56 -15.23
N LEU A 112 -6.04 3.76 -14.79
CA LEU A 112 -5.43 3.95 -13.46
C LEU A 112 -4.65 5.27 -13.38
N GLU A 113 -4.08 5.71 -14.50
CA GLU A 113 -3.42 6.99 -14.69
C GLU A 113 -4.36 8.18 -14.41
N ASP A 114 -5.64 8.08 -14.75
CA ASP A 114 -6.65 9.11 -14.46
C ASP A 114 -7.32 8.91 -13.10
N THR A 115 -7.48 7.65 -12.68
CA THR A 115 -8.18 7.28 -11.45
C THR A 115 -7.30 7.55 -10.23
N ILE A 116 -6.07 7.05 -10.22
CA ILE A 116 -5.19 7.04 -9.04
C ILE A 116 -3.85 7.73 -9.30
N LEU A 117 -3.69 8.38 -10.46
CA LEU A 117 -2.47 9.09 -10.86
C LEU A 117 -1.21 8.18 -10.86
N GLN A 118 -1.43 6.88 -11.01
CA GLN A 118 -0.38 5.86 -10.98
C GLN A 118 -0.83 4.63 -11.78
N SER A 119 -0.10 4.30 -12.84
CA SER A 119 -0.38 3.14 -13.69
C SER A 119 0.92 2.35 -13.98
N PRO A 120 0.94 1.01 -13.87
CA PRO A 120 2.14 0.22 -14.15
C PRO A 120 2.79 0.57 -15.50
N TYR A 121 4.11 0.72 -15.50
CA TYR A 121 4.92 1.09 -16.68
C TYR A 121 4.70 2.49 -17.25
N GLU A 122 3.90 3.34 -16.60
CA GLU A 122 3.58 4.70 -17.05
C GLU A 122 4.15 5.78 -16.13
N SER A 123 5.34 5.56 -15.57
CA SER A 123 6.00 6.59 -14.78
C SER A 123 6.30 7.82 -15.64
N PRO A 124 5.91 9.04 -15.22
CA PRO A 124 6.11 10.25 -16.02
C PRO A 124 7.58 10.64 -16.14
N THR A 125 8.44 10.17 -15.23
CA THR A 125 9.87 10.47 -15.20
C THR A 125 10.70 9.27 -14.75
N VAL A 126 12.03 9.37 -14.88
CA VAL A 126 12.98 8.41 -14.27
C VAL A 126 13.00 8.47 -12.73
N PHE A 127 12.36 9.48 -12.13
CA PHE A 127 12.29 9.70 -10.69
C PHE A 127 10.97 9.21 -10.07
N ASN A 128 10.19 8.43 -10.83
CA ASN A 128 8.90 7.85 -10.43
C ASN A 128 7.73 8.88 -10.46
N TYR A 129 6.56 8.50 -9.94
CA TYR A 129 5.32 9.32 -9.97
C TYR A 129 5.35 10.56 -9.06
N TYR A 130 6.26 10.61 -8.08
CA TYR A 130 6.28 11.68 -7.07
C TYR A 130 7.68 11.88 -6.50
N ARG A 131 7.94 13.09 -5.99
CA ARG A 131 9.24 13.53 -5.49
C ARG A 131 9.49 13.04 -4.05
N PRO A 132 10.71 12.58 -3.73
CA PRO A 132 11.06 12.06 -2.40
C PRO A 132 11.03 13.12 -1.28
N ASP A 133 11.06 14.39 -1.64
CA ASP A 133 11.02 15.56 -0.75
C ASP A 133 9.69 16.32 -0.81
N TYR A 134 8.66 15.75 -1.44
CA TYR A 134 7.34 16.37 -1.43
C TYR A 134 6.77 16.38 -0.01
N SER A 135 6.31 17.56 0.40
CA SER A 135 5.61 17.80 1.66
C SER A 135 4.29 18.50 1.34
N PRO A 136 3.14 17.94 1.73
CA PRO A 136 1.85 18.59 1.54
C PRO A 136 1.69 19.77 2.51
N ASN A 137 0.85 20.73 2.13
CA ASN A 137 0.48 21.84 3.01
C ASN A 137 -0.31 21.31 4.23
N GLY A 138 -0.23 22.04 5.35
CA GLY A 138 -0.92 21.71 6.61
C GLY A 138 -0.03 20.97 7.60
N SER A 139 -0.64 20.19 8.49
CA SER A 139 0.01 19.66 9.70
C SER A 139 1.33 18.94 9.46
N ILE A 140 1.47 18.21 8.34
CA ILE A 140 2.71 17.51 7.95
C ILE A 140 3.81 18.52 7.56
N GLY A 141 3.48 19.49 6.71
CA GLY A 141 4.41 20.54 6.28
C GLY A 141 4.79 21.50 7.40
N ASP A 142 3.86 21.78 8.31
CA ASP A 142 4.08 22.66 9.48
C ASP A 142 5.18 22.11 10.41
N ILE A 143 5.33 20.78 10.47
CA ILE A 143 6.39 20.09 11.22
C ILE A 143 7.56 19.62 10.31
N GLN A 144 7.64 20.12 9.09
CA GLN A 144 8.73 19.89 8.13
C GLN A 144 8.97 18.41 7.76
N LEU A 145 7.91 17.59 7.79
CA LEU A 145 7.99 16.20 7.34
C LEU A 145 7.73 16.08 5.84
N ASN A 146 8.32 15.07 5.22
CA ASN A 146 8.00 14.67 3.85
C ASN A 146 6.87 13.66 3.87
N ALA A 147 5.96 13.74 2.91
CA ALA A 147 4.96 12.71 2.69
C ALA A 147 4.77 12.51 1.17
N PRO A 148 5.76 11.89 0.51
CA PRO A 148 5.89 11.88 -0.95
C PRO A 148 4.64 11.41 -1.70
N GLU A 149 3.97 10.39 -1.19
CA GLU A 149 2.79 9.77 -1.79
C GLU A 149 1.58 10.73 -1.89
N PHE A 150 1.50 11.75 -1.03
CA PHE A 150 0.44 12.77 -1.11
C PHE A 150 0.55 13.68 -2.34
N GLN A 151 1.65 13.60 -3.10
CA GLN A 151 1.74 14.31 -4.38
C GLN A 151 0.76 13.74 -5.42
N ILE A 152 0.48 12.43 -5.35
CA ILE A 152 -0.45 11.73 -6.24
C ILE A 152 -1.73 11.28 -5.54
N ASN A 153 -1.75 11.25 -4.20
CA ASN A 153 -2.94 11.01 -3.40
C ASN A 153 -3.51 12.36 -2.89
N ASN A 154 -4.27 13.05 -3.74
CA ASN A 154 -4.94 14.31 -3.43
C ASN A 154 -6.45 14.10 -3.23
N ASP A 155 -7.19 15.18 -2.99
CA ASP A 155 -8.63 15.13 -2.69
C ASP A 155 -9.44 14.42 -3.79
N VAL A 156 -9.02 14.53 -5.05
CA VAL A 156 -9.70 13.90 -6.19
C VAL A 156 -9.31 12.43 -6.31
N SER A 157 -8.01 12.13 -6.36
CA SER A 157 -7.53 10.75 -6.56
C SER A 157 -7.82 9.85 -5.36
N ALA A 158 -7.91 10.40 -4.14
CA ALA A 158 -8.33 9.65 -2.96
C ALA A 158 -9.79 9.17 -3.08
N LEU A 159 -10.70 10.04 -3.53
CA LEU A 159 -12.10 9.68 -3.77
C LEU A 159 -12.23 8.69 -4.93
N HIS A 160 -11.49 8.90 -6.02
CA HIS A 160 -11.45 7.96 -7.14
C HIS A 160 -10.95 6.57 -6.71
N LEU A 161 -9.92 6.49 -5.87
CA LEU A 161 -9.45 5.21 -5.32
C LEU A 161 -10.53 4.53 -4.47
N ALA A 162 -11.23 5.28 -3.61
CA ALA A 162 -12.33 4.73 -2.81
C ALA A 162 -13.46 4.17 -3.69
N ASN A 163 -13.82 4.89 -4.76
CA ASN A 163 -14.79 4.42 -5.75
C ASN A 163 -14.29 3.20 -6.53
N ALA A 164 -12.99 3.15 -6.87
CA ALA A 164 -12.37 2.00 -7.51
C ALA A 164 -12.41 0.77 -6.60
N PHE A 165 -12.15 0.91 -5.31
CA PHE A 165 -12.33 -0.19 -4.35
C PHE A 165 -13.78 -0.65 -4.28
N ASN A 166 -14.73 0.29 -4.15
CA ASN A 166 -16.14 -0.05 -4.12
C ASN A 166 -16.55 -0.82 -5.38
N THR A 167 -16.11 -0.38 -6.55
CA THR A 167 -16.35 -1.06 -7.84
C THR A 167 -15.75 -2.47 -7.81
N LEU A 168 -14.47 -2.60 -7.44
CA LEU A 168 -13.76 -3.89 -7.42
C LEU A 168 -14.41 -4.88 -6.45
N ILE A 169 -14.81 -4.44 -5.26
CA ILE A 169 -15.42 -5.28 -4.22
C ILE A 169 -16.81 -5.78 -4.63
N ASN A 170 -17.63 -4.90 -5.21
CA ASN A 170 -19.04 -5.21 -5.48
C ASN A 170 -19.28 -5.78 -6.88
N HIS A 171 -18.45 -5.41 -7.86
CA HIS A 171 -18.67 -5.70 -9.27
C HIS A 171 -17.46 -6.30 -9.99
N GLY A 172 -16.30 -6.39 -9.34
CA GLY A 172 -15.06 -6.81 -9.98
C GLY A 172 -14.48 -5.75 -10.92
N ILE A 173 -13.60 -6.17 -11.82
CA ILE A 173 -13.07 -5.29 -12.88
C ILE A 173 -14.13 -5.16 -13.97
N VAL A 174 -14.85 -4.04 -13.98
CA VAL A 174 -15.91 -3.74 -14.94
C VAL A 174 -15.85 -2.27 -15.39
N GLY A 175 -16.27 -2.04 -16.63
CA GLY A 175 -16.40 -0.74 -17.29
C GLY A 175 -17.85 -0.28 -17.44
N GLY A 176 -18.06 0.86 -18.09
CA GLY A 176 -19.41 1.38 -18.41
C GLY A 176 -20.06 2.10 -17.23
N ASP A 177 -21.39 2.06 -17.15
CA ASP A 177 -22.14 2.81 -16.11
C ASP A 177 -21.96 2.26 -14.68
N ILE A 178 -21.32 1.10 -14.55
CA ILE A 178 -21.12 0.37 -13.29
C ILE A 178 -19.76 0.70 -12.65
N GLY A 179 -18.76 1.06 -13.45
CA GLY A 179 -17.39 1.22 -12.97
C GLY A 179 -16.43 1.74 -14.03
N ASN A 180 -15.37 2.41 -13.60
CA ASN A 180 -14.36 3.02 -14.50
C ASN A 180 -12.98 2.33 -14.42
N ILE A 181 -12.93 1.09 -13.90
CA ILE A 181 -11.66 0.35 -13.73
C ILE A 181 -11.51 -0.82 -14.71
N GLY A 182 -12.50 -1.06 -15.57
CA GLY A 182 -12.47 -2.07 -16.63
C GLY A 182 -12.81 -1.49 -18.02
N SER A 183 -12.49 -2.22 -19.08
CA SER A 183 -12.68 -1.77 -20.48
C SER A 183 -14.03 -2.14 -21.09
N LYS A 184 -14.81 -2.98 -20.42
CA LYS A 184 -15.99 -3.65 -20.97
C LYS A 184 -17.16 -3.63 -19.97
N PRO A 185 -18.42 -3.63 -20.43
CA PRO A 185 -19.59 -3.62 -19.55
C PRO A 185 -19.84 -4.97 -18.84
N TYR A 186 -18.99 -5.97 -19.05
CA TYR A 186 -19.03 -7.27 -18.38
C TYR A 186 -17.79 -7.45 -17.48
N VAL A 187 -17.94 -8.25 -16.42
CA VAL A 187 -16.91 -8.48 -15.41
C VAL A 187 -15.72 -9.22 -16.04
N GLY A 188 -14.56 -8.58 -16.03
CA GLY A 188 -13.31 -9.15 -16.55
C GLY A 188 -12.52 -9.96 -15.51
N ALA A 189 -12.71 -9.66 -14.23
CA ALA A 189 -12.06 -10.34 -13.12
C ALA A 189 -12.80 -10.04 -11.82
N GLU A 190 -12.75 -10.96 -10.85
CA GLU A 190 -13.48 -10.83 -9.58
C GLU A 190 -12.67 -11.33 -8.38
N LEU A 191 -12.98 -10.75 -7.21
CA LEU A 191 -12.41 -11.16 -5.93
C LEU A 191 -13.13 -12.42 -5.42
N ASP A 192 -12.35 -13.32 -4.83
CA ASP A 192 -12.86 -14.52 -4.17
C ASP A 192 -13.09 -14.26 -2.68
N PHE A 193 -14.36 -14.27 -2.28
CA PHE A 193 -14.80 -14.11 -0.89
C PHE A 193 -15.29 -15.43 -0.26
N SER A 194 -15.01 -16.58 -0.88
CA SER A 194 -15.56 -17.88 -0.45
C SER A 194 -15.23 -18.20 1.00
N TYR A 195 -14.02 -17.86 1.46
CA TYR A 195 -13.59 -18.07 2.84
C TYR A 195 -14.31 -17.12 3.80
N GLU A 196 -14.38 -15.84 3.49
CA GLU A 196 -15.02 -14.81 4.30
C GLU A 196 -16.53 -15.05 4.44
N ILE A 197 -17.18 -15.58 3.39
CA ILE A 197 -18.59 -15.99 3.43
C ILE A 197 -18.79 -17.08 4.49
N SER A 198 -17.86 -18.03 4.62
CA SER A 198 -17.94 -19.08 5.65
C SER A 198 -17.86 -18.51 7.08
N LEU A 199 -17.25 -17.33 7.25
CA LEU A 199 -17.15 -16.61 8.52
C LEU A 199 -18.29 -15.62 8.75
N SER A 200 -19.12 -15.33 7.75
CA SER A 200 -20.11 -14.23 7.77
C SER A 200 -21.20 -14.37 8.84
N HIS A 201 -21.36 -15.54 9.45
CA HIS A 201 -22.27 -15.78 10.58
C HIS A 201 -21.67 -15.42 11.95
N ASN A 202 -20.37 -15.12 12.01
CA ASN A 202 -19.66 -14.75 13.22
C ASN A 202 -18.82 -13.49 12.97
N ASP A 203 -19.36 -12.34 13.39
CA ASP A 203 -18.74 -11.03 13.16
C ASP A 203 -17.34 -10.95 13.76
N GLN A 204 -17.13 -11.52 14.95
CA GLN A 204 -15.82 -11.50 15.58
C GLN A 204 -14.77 -12.19 14.72
N LEU A 205 -15.07 -13.41 14.24
CA LEU A 205 -14.16 -14.17 13.39
C LEU A 205 -13.92 -13.49 12.04
N LEU A 206 -14.97 -12.94 11.42
CA LEU A 206 -14.85 -12.21 10.16
C LEU A 206 -13.95 -10.98 10.33
N LEU A 207 -14.20 -10.16 11.34
CA LEU A 207 -13.45 -8.93 11.58
C LEU A 207 -12.00 -9.19 12.03
N ASP A 208 -11.74 -10.24 12.81
CA ASP A 208 -10.39 -10.68 13.17
C ASP A 208 -9.60 -11.11 11.94
N HIS A 209 -10.22 -11.87 11.03
CA HIS A 209 -9.59 -12.29 9.78
C HIS A 209 -9.31 -11.10 8.85
N LEU A 210 -10.29 -10.21 8.65
CA LEU A 210 -10.11 -9.02 7.81
C LEU A 210 -9.03 -8.08 8.36
N ASP A 211 -8.97 -7.89 9.68
CA ASP A 211 -7.91 -7.12 10.34
C ASP A 211 -6.53 -7.74 10.07
N LEU A 212 -6.40 -9.05 10.19
CA LEU A 212 -5.15 -9.75 9.90
C LEU A 212 -4.68 -9.52 8.45
N ILE A 213 -5.55 -9.74 7.46
CA ILE A 213 -5.13 -9.73 6.04
C ILE A 213 -5.05 -8.34 5.41
N LEU A 214 -5.86 -7.37 5.88
CA LEU A 214 -5.90 -6.01 5.34
C LEU A 214 -5.08 -5.01 6.17
N CYS A 215 -5.11 -5.14 7.50
CA CYS A 215 -4.48 -4.19 8.43
C CYS A 215 -3.26 -4.77 9.17
N GLY A 216 -2.95 -6.06 8.99
CA GLY A 216 -1.85 -6.72 9.67
C GLY A 216 -2.11 -7.03 11.15
N GLY A 217 -3.38 -7.08 11.57
CA GLY A 217 -3.78 -7.32 12.97
C GLY A 217 -3.55 -6.11 13.86
N LYS A 218 -3.72 -4.89 13.32
CA LYS A 218 -3.41 -3.63 13.97
C LYS A 218 -4.56 -2.63 13.96
N LEU A 219 -5.75 -3.04 13.51
CA LEU A 219 -6.91 -2.16 13.48
C LEU A 219 -7.23 -1.64 14.89
N ASN A 220 -7.47 -0.33 15.01
CA ASN A 220 -7.91 0.26 16.26
C ASN A 220 -9.18 -0.44 16.79
N PRO A 221 -9.19 -0.93 18.05
CA PRO A 221 -10.35 -1.58 18.64
C PRO A 221 -11.66 -0.76 18.56
N ASP A 222 -11.58 0.57 18.70
CA ASP A 222 -12.75 1.45 18.62
C ASP A 222 -13.32 1.52 17.19
N ILE A 223 -12.43 1.53 16.18
CA ILE A 223 -12.83 1.46 14.77
C ILE A 223 -13.43 0.10 14.46
N LYS A 224 -12.82 -0.98 14.98
CA LYS A 224 -13.34 -2.34 14.82
C LYS A 224 -14.74 -2.48 15.39
N GLN A 225 -15.00 -1.90 16.57
CA GLN A 225 -16.33 -1.86 17.15
C GLN A 225 -17.31 -1.04 16.29
N THR A 226 -16.88 0.10 15.77
CA THR A 226 -17.69 0.93 14.86
C THR A 226 -18.11 0.15 13.60
N ILE A 227 -17.19 -0.65 13.04
CA ILE A 227 -17.48 -1.52 11.88
C ILE A 227 -18.45 -2.64 12.29
N ALA A 228 -18.27 -3.26 13.46
CA ALA A 228 -19.18 -4.29 13.96
C ALA A 228 -20.61 -3.75 14.11
N ASP A 229 -20.76 -2.56 14.71
CA ASP A 229 -22.06 -1.90 14.89
C ASP A 229 -22.72 -1.59 13.53
N ALA A 230 -21.94 -1.14 12.55
CA ALA A 230 -22.42 -0.90 11.19
C ALA A 230 -22.89 -2.19 10.50
N LEU A 231 -22.17 -3.31 10.69
CA LEU A 231 -22.57 -4.61 10.14
C LEU A 231 -23.88 -5.10 10.74
N VAL A 232 -24.10 -4.93 12.04
CA VAL A 232 -25.37 -5.26 12.70
C VAL A 232 -26.50 -4.36 12.17
N ALA A 233 -26.27 -3.05 12.09
CA ALA A 233 -27.27 -2.09 11.61
C ALA A 233 -27.67 -2.30 10.14
N SER A 234 -26.75 -2.74 9.29
CA SER A 234 -26.99 -2.95 7.86
C SER A 234 -27.99 -4.07 7.54
N ASN A 235 -28.16 -5.04 8.46
CA ASN A 235 -28.96 -6.25 8.27
C ASN A 235 -28.63 -7.03 6.97
N LEU A 236 -27.39 -6.93 6.50
CA LEU A 236 -26.89 -7.66 5.33
C LEU A 236 -26.47 -9.09 5.71
N SER A 237 -26.56 -10.00 4.74
CA SER A 237 -26.22 -11.42 4.91
C SER A 237 -25.20 -11.91 3.89
N GLN A 238 -24.44 -12.95 4.26
CA GLN A 238 -23.52 -13.69 3.37
C GLN A 238 -22.57 -12.74 2.60
N LEU A 239 -22.59 -12.77 1.26
CA LEU A 239 -21.69 -12.02 0.41
C LEU A 239 -21.83 -10.50 0.58
N ASP A 240 -23.05 -9.98 0.71
CA ASP A 240 -23.26 -8.53 0.86
C ASP A 240 -22.71 -8.04 2.20
N ARG A 241 -22.82 -8.87 3.25
CA ARG A 241 -22.21 -8.59 4.56
C ARG A 241 -20.69 -8.52 4.46
N VAL A 242 -20.08 -9.49 3.77
CA VAL A 242 -18.62 -9.51 3.55
C VAL A 242 -18.16 -8.32 2.73
N ARG A 243 -18.82 -8.02 1.61
CA ARG A 243 -18.49 -6.86 0.75
C ARG A 243 -18.59 -5.55 1.51
N TYR A 244 -19.62 -5.41 2.36
CA TYR A 244 -19.77 -4.23 3.19
C TYR A 244 -18.65 -4.11 4.23
N ALA A 245 -18.31 -5.19 4.93
CA ALA A 245 -17.16 -5.21 5.85
C ALA A 245 -15.87 -4.83 5.13
N VAL A 246 -15.53 -5.49 4.02
CA VAL A 246 -14.30 -5.19 3.24
C VAL A 246 -14.29 -3.74 2.77
N SER A 247 -15.42 -3.20 2.32
CA SER A 247 -15.55 -1.79 1.90
C SER A 247 -15.26 -0.82 3.04
N LEU A 248 -15.61 -1.16 4.29
CA LEU A 248 -15.28 -0.33 5.45
C LEU A 248 -13.79 -0.44 5.80
N PHE A 249 -13.20 -1.64 5.74
CA PHE A 249 -11.77 -1.85 6.04
C PHE A 249 -10.85 -1.09 5.09
N VAL A 250 -11.15 -1.04 3.79
CA VAL A 250 -10.29 -0.33 2.83
C VAL A 250 -10.28 1.19 3.02
N LEU A 251 -11.22 1.74 3.81
CA LEU A 251 -11.30 3.15 4.17
C LEU A 251 -10.57 3.49 5.48
N THR A 252 -10.11 2.49 6.24
CA THR A 252 -9.43 2.73 7.52
C THR A 252 -8.02 3.26 7.32
N ILE A 253 -7.50 3.95 8.32
CA ILE A 253 -6.14 4.49 8.27
C ILE A 253 -5.12 3.34 8.20
N GLU A 254 -5.36 2.27 8.94
CA GLU A 254 -4.49 1.11 9.07
C GLU A 254 -4.32 0.31 7.77
N PHE A 255 -5.35 0.30 6.90
CA PHE A 255 -5.22 -0.22 5.55
C PHE A 255 -4.41 0.74 4.65
N ASN A 256 -4.60 2.06 4.83
CA ASN A 256 -4.05 3.07 3.94
C ASN A 256 -2.60 3.49 4.25
N THR A 257 -2.05 3.12 5.41
CA THR A 257 -0.70 3.52 5.88
C THR A 257 0.21 2.32 6.19
N LEU A 258 1.52 2.55 6.23
CA LEU A 258 2.53 1.63 6.78
C LEU A 258 3.17 2.26 8.01
N PHE A 259 3.40 1.42 9.02
CA PHE A 259 4.17 1.72 10.22
C PHE A 259 4.75 0.42 10.80
#